data_AF-A0A9P7X315-F1
#
_entry.id   AF-A0A9P7X315-F1
#
_cell.length_a   1.000
_cell.length_b   1.000
_cell.length_c   1.000
_cell.angle_alpha   90.00
_cell.angle_beta   90.00
_cell.angle_gamma   90.00
#
_symmetry.space_group_name_H-M   'P 1'
#
loop_
_entity.id
_entity.type
_entity.pdbx_description
1 polymer ?
#
loop_
_entity_poly.entity_id
_entity_poly.type
_entity_poly.pdbx_seq_one_letter_code
_entity_poly.pdbx_strand_id
1 'polypeptide(L)'
;MDRKELETYQVQLSQVELALVSDPSNEELTSLRSQLKELISLTETALEQAEAATAASASTAASSSKSKSHDKTVAVSSVTFSAGDEALAKYSGDGKWYPARITSIGGAEDRRVYSVVFKGYNSTELVAAADVKPLPASYAAADNAGPSTKKRKLTEEEEKEAARKKVKNEKRVEVRAQKAAEQNGKQAAWQKFAKKGEKKGVVIAGLQGKSIFQSPDNAHGRVGVTGSGKGMSDGVQRIKHKFTPTS
;
A
#
# COMPACT_ATOMS: atom_id res chain seq x y z
N MET A 1 15.39 -18.59 5.27
CA MET A 1 16.75 -18.32 4.81
C MET A 1 17.29 -19.59 4.23
N ASP A 2 17.64 -19.58 2.94
CA ASP A 2 17.99 -20.79 2.22
C ASP A 2 19.51 -21.01 2.26
N ARG A 3 19.95 -22.23 2.59
CA ARG A 3 21.38 -22.60 2.61
C ARG A 3 22.11 -22.27 1.30
N LYS A 4 21.38 -22.33 0.19
CA LYS A 4 21.87 -21.94 -1.15
C LYS A 4 22.25 -20.46 -1.24
N GLU A 5 21.53 -19.61 -0.52
CA GLU A 5 21.73 -18.17 -0.50
C GLU A 5 23.04 -17.81 0.24
N LEU A 6 23.31 -18.52 1.34
CA LEU A 6 24.57 -18.46 2.07
C LEU A 6 25.76 -18.88 1.20
N GLU A 7 25.63 -19.97 0.43
CA GLU A 7 26.67 -20.41 -0.52
C GLU A 7 26.96 -19.34 -1.58
N THR A 8 25.94 -18.67 -2.12
CA THR A 8 26.14 -17.55 -3.04
C THR A 8 26.88 -16.38 -2.41
N TYR A 9 26.57 -16.00 -1.17
CA TYR A 9 27.27 -14.91 -0.49
C TYR A 9 28.74 -15.25 -0.20
N GLN A 10 29.04 -16.50 0.15
CA GLN A 10 30.42 -16.97 0.30
C GLN A 10 31.20 -16.89 -1.01
N VAL A 11 30.57 -17.28 -2.13
CA VAL A 11 31.18 -17.15 -3.46
C VAL A 11 31.45 -15.69 -3.81
N GLN A 12 30.49 -14.79 -3.58
CA GLN A 12 30.67 -13.34 -3.81
C GLN A 12 31.80 -12.76 -2.96
N LEU A 13 31.88 -13.16 -1.69
CA LEU A 13 32.97 -12.74 -0.81
C LEU A 13 34.34 -13.19 -1.34
N SER A 14 34.44 -14.42 -1.85
CA SER A 14 35.71 -14.91 -2.43
C SER A 14 36.14 -14.10 -3.66
N GLN A 15 35.18 -13.68 -4.50
CA GLN A 15 35.45 -12.86 -5.68
C GLN A 15 35.91 -11.45 -5.29
N VAL A 16 35.29 -10.86 -4.27
CA VAL A 16 35.69 -9.55 -3.73
C VAL A 16 37.07 -9.62 -3.08
N GLU A 17 37.38 -10.68 -2.33
CA GLU A 17 38.71 -10.88 -1.75
C GLU A 17 39.78 -11.09 -2.83
N LEU A 18 39.47 -11.80 -3.93
CA LEU A 18 40.36 -11.92 -5.09
C LEU A 18 40.61 -10.56 -5.77
N ALA A 19 39.56 -9.75 -5.94
CA ALA A 19 39.68 -8.40 -6.49
C ALA A 19 40.50 -7.49 -5.58
N LEU A 20 40.36 -7.60 -4.25
CA LEU A 20 41.18 -6.89 -3.27
C LEU A 20 42.64 -7.32 -3.25
N VAL A 21 42.95 -8.58 -3.58
CA VAL A 21 44.33 -9.03 -3.75
C VAL A 21 44.98 -8.36 -4.96
N SER A 22 44.19 -8.11 -6.01
CA SER A 22 44.67 -7.44 -7.23
C SER A 22 44.78 -5.92 -7.03
N ASP A 23 43.82 -5.31 -6.33
CA ASP A 23 43.75 -3.87 -6.05
C ASP A 23 43.51 -3.57 -4.54
N PRO A 24 44.54 -3.64 -3.69
CA PRO A 24 44.39 -3.52 -2.24
C PRO A 24 43.96 -2.13 -1.72
N SER A 25 44.14 -1.09 -2.53
CA SER A 25 43.81 0.30 -2.16
C SER A 25 42.35 0.69 -2.43
N ASN A 26 41.51 -0.24 -2.92
CA ASN A 26 40.11 0.05 -3.21
C ASN A 26 39.25 -0.01 -1.93
N GLU A 27 38.87 1.17 -1.43
CA GLU A 27 38.04 1.34 -0.23
C GLU A 27 36.62 0.77 -0.39
N GLU A 28 36.06 0.80 -1.60
CA GLU A 28 34.72 0.27 -1.88
C GLU A 28 34.68 -1.25 -1.74
N LEU A 29 35.68 -1.95 -2.28
CA LEU A 29 35.80 -3.40 -2.17
C LEU A 29 36.06 -3.83 -0.72
N THR A 30 36.83 -3.04 0.04
CA THR A 30 37.07 -3.30 1.46
C THR A 30 35.79 -3.16 2.28
N SER A 31 34.98 -2.13 1.98
CA SER A 31 33.67 -1.92 2.59
C SER A 31 32.69 -3.05 2.23
N LEU A 32 32.63 -3.44 0.95
CA LEU A 32 31.78 -4.53 0.46
C LEU A 32 32.15 -5.87 1.10
N ARG A 33 33.45 -6.16 1.24
CA ARG A 33 33.94 -7.34 1.97
C ARG A 33 33.42 -7.37 3.41
N SER A 34 33.47 -6.24 4.12
CA SER A 34 32.97 -6.14 5.50
C SER A 34 31.46 -6.40 5.56
N GLN A 35 30.70 -5.79 4.66
CA GLN A 35 29.24 -5.97 4.59
C GLN A 35 28.86 -7.43 4.29
N LEU A 36 29.54 -8.08 3.33
CA LEU A 36 29.29 -9.49 3.00
C LEU A 36 29.61 -10.42 4.17
N LYS A 37 30.66 -10.15 4.96
CA LYS A 37 30.98 -10.92 6.17
C LYS A 37 29.88 -10.82 7.22
N GLU A 38 29.37 -9.63 7.45
CA GLU A 38 28.25 -9.41 8.37
C GLU A 38 26.98 -10.11 7.90
N LEU A 39 26.67 -10.01 6.59
CA LEU A 39 25.52 -10.68 5.98
C LEU A 39 25.59 -12.21 6.13
N ILE A 40 26.76 -12.80 5.87
CA ILE A 40 26.98 -14.25 6.04
C ILE A 40 26.78 -14.63 7.51
N SER A 41 27.36 -13.90 8.46
CA SER A 41 27.20 -14.19 9.89
C SER A 41 25.75 -14.10 10.37
N LEU A 42 25.01 -13.08 9.94
CA LEU A 42 23.57 -12.95 10.24
C LEU A 42 22.76 -14.10 9.61
N THR A 43 23.15 -14.55 8.41
CA THR A 43 22.47 -15.66 7.72
C THR A 43 22.78 -17.01 8.39
N GLU A 44 24.03 -17.24 8.81
CA GLU A 44 24.46 -18.41 9.57
C GLU A 44 23.70 -18.51 10.89
N THR A 45 23.66 -17.42 11.67
CA THR A 45 22.93 -17.38 12.94
C THR A 45 21.42 -17.58 12.75
N ALA A 46 20.81 -17.01 11.71
CA ALA A 46 19.40 -17.24 11.40
C ALA A 46 19.12 -18.69 10.98
N LEU A 47 20.04 -19.34 10.26
CA LEU A 47 19.95 -20.75 9.88
C LEU A 47 20.08 -21.66 11.11
N GLU A 48 21.05 -21.40 11.99
CA GLU A 48 21.21 -22.15 13.25
C GLU A 48 19.98 -22.00 14.14
N GLN A 49 19.39 -20.80 14.24
CA GLN A 49 18.14 -20.59 14.97
C GLN A 49 16.95 -21.33 14.34
N ALA A 50 16.89 -21.40 13.00
CA ALA A 50 15.86 -22.16 12.30
C ALA A 50 16.01 -23.68 12.48
N GLU A 51 17.25 -24.20 12.48
CA GLU A 51 17.55 -25.62 12.78
C GLU A 51 17.29 -25.96 14.24
N ALA A 52 17.68 -25.10 15.19
CA ALA A 52 17.40 -25.29 16.60
C ALA A 52 15.89 -25.25 16.91
N ALA A 53 15.13 -24.36 16.27
CA ALA A 53 13.68 -24.29 16.41
C ALA A 53 12.95 -25.51 15.80
N THR A 54 13.48 -26.07 14.70
CA THR A 54 12.94 -27.31 14.12
C THR A 54 13.29 -28.55 14.95
N ALA A 55 14.45 -28.58 15.61
CA ALA A 55 14.82 -29.66 16.55
C ALA A 55 14.05 -29.60 17.88
N ALA A 56 13.80 -28.40 18.44
CA ALA A 56 13.04 -28.23 19.68
C ALA A 56 11.53 -28.51 19.54
N SER A 57 10.98 -28.39 18.33
CA SER A 57 9.59 -28.74 18.01
C SER A 57 9.38 -30.26 17.87
N ALA A 58 10.45 -31.04 17.67
CA ALA A 58 10.39 -32.50 17.63
C ALA A 58 10.40 -33.17 19.02
N SER A 59 10.88 -32.49 20.07
CA SER A 59 10.97 -33.03 21.44
C SER A 59 9.87 -32.56 22.40
N THR A 60 8.94 -31.72 21.97
CA THR A 60 7.83 -31.19 22.81
C THR A 60 6.45 -31.79 22.49
N ALA A 61 6.36 -32.73 21.55
CA ALA A 61 5.11 -33.42 21.21
C ALA A 61 4.63 -34.49 22.22
N ALA A 62 5.33 -34.71 23.34
CA ALA A 62 5.02 -35.78 24.29
C ALA A 62 4.27 -35.37 25.57
N SER A 63 4.09 -34.08 25.88
CA SER A 63 3.54 -33.68 27.18
C SER A 63 2.66 -32.42 27.12
N SER A 64 1.36 -32.61 26.91
CA SER A 64 0.30 -31.88 27.63
C SER A 64 -1.07 -32.23 27.08
N SER A 65 -1.57 -33.38 27.50
CA SER A 65 -2.99 -33.68 27.45
C SER A 65 -3.74 -32.85 28.50
N LYS A 66 -4.84 -32.22 28.04
CA LYS A 66 -6.13 -32.06 28.73
C LYS A 66 -6.44 -30.74 29.45
N SER A 67 -7.28 -29.92 28.80
CA SER A 67 -8.62 -29.61 29.33
C SER A 67 -9.58 -29.13 28.23
N LYS A 68 -10.80 -29.70 28.27
CA LYS A 68 -12.00 -29.39 27.46
C LYS A 68 -12.46 -27.94 27.76
N SER A 69 -13.10 -27.21 26.84
CA SER A 69 -14.51 -27.43 26.46
C SER A 69 -15.01 -26.55 25.29
N HIS A 70 -15.78 -27.18 24.38
CA HIS A 70 -16.90 -26.69 23.53
C HIS A 70 -16.75 -25.34 22.80
N ASP A 71 -16.73 -25.26 21.46
CA ASP A 71 -17.85 -25.59 20.57
C ASP A 71 -17.41 -25.77 19.09
N LYS A 72 -18.01 -26.75 18.41
CA LYS A 72 -17.96 -27.09 16.97
C LYS A 72 -16.61 -27.10 16.25
N THR A 73 -15.92 -28.23 16.40
CA THR A 73 -14.94 -28.75 15.42
C THR A 73 -15.66 -29.20 14.14
N VAL A 74 -15.56 -28.39 13.09
CA VAL A 74 -15.66 -28.89 11.70
C VAL A 74 -14.24 -29.29 11.31
N ALA A 75 -14.08 -30.53 10.88
CA ALA A 75 -12.80 -31.10 10.47
C ALA A 75 -11.99 -30.10 9.63
N VAL A 76 -10.79 -29.78 10.10
CA VAL A 76 -9.79 -29.05 9.30
C VAL A 76 -9.31 -30.04 8.26
N SER A 77 -10.06 -30.17 7.17
CA SER A 77 -9.50 -30.62 5.92
C SER A 77 -8.39 -29.63 5.60
N SER A 78 -7.14 -30.09 5.55
CA SER A 78 -6.07 -29.42 4.84
C SER A 78 -6.50 -29.36 3.37
N VAL A 79 -7.29 -28.34 3.02
CA VAL A 79 -7.77 -28.15 1.66
C VAL A 79 -6.58 -27.68 0.84
N THR A 80 -6.12 -28.52 -0.07
CA THR A 80 -5.15 -28.13 -1.08
C THR A 80 -5.85 -27.26 -2.10
N PHE A 81 -5.35 -26.05 -2.31
CA PHE A 81 -5.93 -25.09 -3.24
C PHE A 81 -5.23 -25.14 -4.60
N SER A 82 -5.97 -24.82 -5.65
CA SER A 82 -5.47 -24.67 -7.02
C SER A 82 -5.29 -23.19 -7.40
N ALA A 83 -4.47 -22.91 -8.41
CA ALA A 83 -4.36 -21.57 -8.97
C ALA A 83 -5.71 -21.15 -9.58
N GLY A 84 -6.20 -19.98 -9.20
CA GLY A 84 -7.54 -19.48 -9.54
C GLY A 84 -8.57 -19.64 -8.44
N ASP A 85 -8.32 -20.47 -7.43
CA ASP A 85 -9.27 -20.69 -6.33
C ASP A 85 -9.40 -19.48 -5.41
N GLU A 86 -10.57 -19.35 -4.81
CA GLU A 86 -10.86 -18.34 -3.82
C GLU A 86 -10.68 -18.87 -2.39
N ALA A 87 -9.97 -18.10 -1.58
CA ALA A 87 -9.64 -18.45 -0.22
C ALA A 87 -9.66 -17.21 0.68
N LEU A 88 -9.69 -17.44 2.00
CA LEU A 88 -9.33 -16.41 2.98
C LEU A 88 -7.83 -16.51 3.23
N ALA A 89 -7.09 -15.43 2.97
CA ALA A 89 -5.68 -15.35 3.28
C ALA A 89 -5.45 -14.33 4.40
N LYS A 90 -4.43 -14.56 5.23
CA LYS A 90 -3.99 -13.62 6.26
C LYS A 90 -3.12 -12.53 5.62
N TYR A 91 -3.47 -11.26 5.83
CA TYR A 91 -2.69 -10.11 5.34
C TYR A 91 -1.52 -9.80 6.28
N SER A 92 -0.29 -9.69 5.78
CA SER A 92 0.89 -9.45 6.64
C SER A 92 0.89 -8.09 7.34
N GLY A 93 0.20 -7.08 6.78
CA GLY A 93 0.20 -5.74 7.34
C GLY A 93 -0.57 -5.60 8.67
N ASP A 94 -1.62 -6.39 8.88
CA ASP A 94 -2.45 -6.32 10.08
C ASP A 94 -2.82 -7.68 10.68
N GLY A 95 -2.40 -8.78 10.05
CA GLY A 95 -2.64 -10.14 10.50
C GLY A 95 -4.10 -10.60 10.38
N LYS A 96 -4.97 -9.86 9.68
CA LYS A 96 -6.39 -10.22 9.55
C LYS A 96 -6.65 -11.05 8.30
N TRP A 97 -7.77 -11.76 8.31
CA TRP A 97 -8.19 -12.63 7.22
C TRP A 97 -9.04 -11.86 6.21
N TYR A 98 -8.60 -11.87 4.95
CA TYR A 98 -9.28 -11.19 3.85
C TYR A 98 -9.50 -12.14 2.68
N PRO A 99 -10.61 -11.97 1.92
CA PRO A 99 -10.83 -12.74 0.70
C PRO A 99 -9.74 -12.45 -0.32
N ALA A 100 -9.14 -13.51 -0.82
CA ALA A 100 -8.07 -13.45 -1.81
C ALA A 100 -8.25 -14.54 -2.85
N ARG A 101 -7.70 -14.29 -4.04
CA ARG A 101 -7.63 -15.27 -5.12
C ARG A 101 -6.20 -15.76 -5.25
N ILE A 102 -6.03 -17.08 -5.35
CA ILE A 102 -4.72 -17.70 -5.54
C ILE A 102 -4.30 -17.51 -7.00
N THR A 103 -3.13 -16.94 -7.22
CA THR A 103 -2.59 -16.69 -8.57
C THR A 103 -1.58 -17.76 -8.96
N SER A 104 -0.78 -18.25 -8.02
CA SER A 104 0.26 -19.25 -8.27
C SER A 104 0.55 -20.03 -7.00
N ILE A 105 1.01 -21.27 -7.19
CA ILE A 105 1.35 -22.19 -6.11
C ILE A 105 2.83 -22.50 -6.21
N GLY A 106 3.57 -22.25 -5.14
CA GLY A 106 4.98 -22.58 -4.99
C GLY A 106 5.24 -23.52 -3.83
N GLY A 107 6.53 -23.79 -3.60
CA GLY A 107 7.01 -24.63 -2.51
C GLY A 107 6.86 -26.14 -2.76
N ALA A 108 7.46 -26.92 -1.85
CA ALA A 108 7.28 -28.37 -1.78
C ALA A 108 5.94 -28.73 -1.13
N GLU A 109 5.47 -29.96 -1.29
CA GLU A 109 4.17 -30.40 -0.74
C GLU A 109 4.08 -30.24 0.79
N ASP A 110 5.21 -30.40 1.48
CA ASP A 110 5.34 -30.23 2.93
C ASP A 110 5.28 -28.75 3.37
N ARG A 111 5.76 -27.83 2.53
CA ARG A 111 5.81 -26.38 2.78
C ARG A 111 5.25 -25.60 1.60
N ARG A 112 3.95 -25.78 1.35
CA ARG A 112 3.25 -25.10 0.26
C ARG A 112 3.16 -23.60 0.54
N VAL A 113 3.51 -22.79 -0.45
CA VAL A 113 3.38 -21.34 -0.41
C VAL A 113 2.45 -20.90 -1.54
N TYR A 114 1.46 -20.08 -1.22
CA TYR A 114 0.50 -19.55 -2.17
C TYR A 114 0.81 -18.08 -2.45
N SER A 115 0.85 -17.74 -3.73
CA SER A 115 0.82 -16.36 -4.18
C SER A 115 -0.64 -15.95 -4.32
N VAL A 116 -1.08 -14.92 -3.59
CA VAL A 116 -2.48 -14.51 -3.52
C VAL A 116 -2.64 -13.03 -3.84
N VAL A 117 -3.78 -12.66 -4.41
CA VAL A 117 -4.19 -11.26 -4.63
C VAL A 117 -5.49 -11.01 -3.88
N PHE A 118 -5.48 -10.05 -2.96
CA PHE A 118 -6.65 -9.70 -2.14
C PHE A 118 -7.71 -8.97 -2.96
N LYS A 119 -8.99 -9.27 -2.71
CA LYS A 119 -10.11 -8.60 -3.40
C LYS A 119 -10.10 -7.10 -3.10
N GLY A 120 -10.08 -6.28 -4.16
CA GLY A 120 -10.00 -4.82 -4.05
C GLY A 120 -8.58 -4.25 -4.06
N TYR A 121 -7.56 -5.10 -4.09
CA TYR A 121 -6.16 -4.73 -4.22
C TYR A 121 -5.55 -5.44 -5.44
N ASN A 122 -4.53 -4.83 -6.06
CA ASN A 122 -3.76 -5.46 -7.13
C ASN A 122 -2.36 -5.91 -6.66
N SER A 123 -2.15 -5.97 -5.34
CA SER A 123 -0.90 -6.43 -4.75
C SER A 123 -0.91 -7.94 -4.63
N THR A 124 0.21 -8.56 -5.00
CA THR A 124 0.44 -9.99 -4.83
C THR A 124 1.23 -10.21 -3.54
N GLU A 125 0.79 -11.14 -2.72
CA GLU A 125 1.45 -11.49 -1.45
C GLU A 125 1.72 -12.99 -1.38
N LEU A 126 2.84 -13.36 -0.78
CA LEU A 126 3.23 -14.75 -0.55
C LEU A 126 2.77 -15.17 0.84
N VAL A 127 1.88 -16.15 0.90
CA VAL A 127 1.23 -16.61 2.13
C VAL A 127 1.45 -18.12 2.27
N ALA A 128 1.86 -18.57 3.46
CA ALA A 128 2.06 -19.99 3.73
C ALA A 128 0.72 -20.74 3.77
N ALA A 129 0.73 -22.06 3.55
CA ALA A 129 -0.49 -22.88 3.61
C ALA A 129 -1.26 -22.76 4.95
N ALA A 130 -0.56 -22.51 6.07
CA ALA A 130 -1.18 -22.31 7.38
C ALA A 130 -1.99 -21.00 7.47
N ASP A 131 -1.65 -20.02 6.65
CA ASP A 131 -2.26 -18.69 6.61
C ASP A 131 -3.29 -18.56 5.47
N VAL A 132 -3.71 -19.68 4.88
CA VAL A 132 -4.77 -19.77 3.87
C VAL A 132 -5.88 -20.71 4.36
N LYS A 133 -7.14 -20.26 4.26
CA LYS A 133 -8.34 -21.00 4.69
C LYS A 133 -9.36 -21.07 3.58
N PRO A 134 -10.19 -22.12 3.54
CA PRO A 134 -11.26 -22.20 2.56
C PRO A 134 -12.25 -21.05 2.78
N LEU A 135 -12.67 -20.42 1.69
CA LEU A 135 -13.64 -19.34 1.74
C LEU A 135 -15.01 -19.93 2.17
N PRO A 136 -15.61 -19.51 3.30
CA PRO A 136 -16.91 -20.00 3.71
C PRO A 136 -17.99 -19.52 2.74
N ALA A 137 -19.08 -20.27 2.63
CA ALA A 137 -20.20 -19.97 1.72
C ALA A 137 -20.75 -18.55 1.88
N SER A 138 -20.65 -17.95 3.07
CA SER A 138 -21.04 -16.56 3.35
C SER A 138 -20.27 -15.53 2.52
N TYR A 139 -19.01 -15.80 2.15
CA TYR A 139 -18.20 -14.93 1.30
C TYR A 139 -18.32 -15.29 -0.19
N ALA A 140 -18.53 -16.56 -0.52
CA ALA A 140 -18.76 -17.01 -1.90
C ALA A 140 -20.01 -16.34 -2.50
N ALA A 141 -21.05 -16.09 -1.69
CA ALA A 141 -22.26 -15.41 -2.14
C ALA A 141 -22.06 -13.93 -2.52
N ALA A 142 -21.01 -13.27 -2.00
CA ALA A 142 -20.77 -11.85 -2.25
C ALA A 142 -20.03 -11.58 -3.57
N ASP A 143 -19.41 -12.61 -4.16
CA ASP A 143 -18.55 -12.49 -5.32
C ASP A 143 -19.09 -13.25 -6.55
N ASN A 144 -19.72 -14.41 -6.33
CA ASN A 144 -20.38 -15.18 -7.38
C ASN A 144 -21.75 -14.59 -7.78
N ALA A 145 -22.03 -13.34 -7.42
CA ALA A 145 -23.12 -12.55 -7.95
C ALA A 145 -22.74 -11.89 -9.30
N GLY A 146 -22.18 -12.68 -10.22
CA GLY A 146 -22.25 -12.43 -11.66
C GLY A 146 -23.52 -13.08 -12.22
N PRO A 147 -24.15 -12.55 -13.30
CA PRO A 147 -25.54 -12.82 -13.62
C PRO A 147 -25.72 -14.22 -14.21
N SER A 148 -26.07 -15.20 -13.38
CA SER A 148 -26.59 -16.48 -13.85
C SER A 148 -27.64 -17.02 -12.89
N THR A 149 -28.88 -16.60 -13.19
CA THR A 149 -30.09 -17.42 -13.12
C THR A 149 -30.07 -18.58 -12.11
N LYS A 150 -30.59 -18.34 -10.90
CA LYS A 150 -31.42 -19.33 -10.20
C LYS A 150 -32.32 -18.66 -9.17
N LYS A 151 -33.61 -18.75 -9.47
CA LYS A 151 -34.78 -18.24 -8.76
C LYS A 151 -34.75 -18.55 -7.26
N ARG A 152 -34.74 -17.53 -6.40
CA ARG A 152 -35.49 -17.51 -5.13
C ARG A 152 -35.95 -16.07 -4.85
N LYS A 153 -37.25 -15.90 -4.61
CA LYS A 153 -37.98 -14.63 -4.49
C LYS A 153 -37.40 -13.77 -3.36
N LEU A 154 -36.94 -12.56 -3.68
CA LEU A 154 -36.51 -11.55 -2.72
C LEU A 154 -37.61 -10.49 -2.58
N THR A 155 -37.85 -10.09 -1.35
CA THR A 155 -38.90 -9.16 -0.91
C THR A 155 -38.71 -7.76 -1.50
N GLU A 156 -39.79 -7.24 -2.09
CA GLU A 156 -39.90 -5.97 -2.87
C GLU A 156 -39.45 -4.70 -2.11
N GLU A 157 -39.28 -4.79 -0.78
CA GLU A 157 -38.91 -3.65 0.06
C GLU A 157 -37.41 -3.32 0.00
N GLU A 158 -36.54 -4.31 -0.18
CA GLU A 158 -35.08 -4.10 -0.20
C GLU A 158 -34.60 -3.55 -1.55
N GLU A 159 -35.30 -3.88 -2.64
CA GLU A 159 -35.04 -3.33 -3.98
C GLU A 159 -35.41 -1.85 -4.08
N LYS A 160 -36.49 -1.41 -3.42
CA LYS A 160 -36.89 0.01 -3.38
C LYS A 160 -35.89 0.87 -2.59
N GLU A 161 -35.23 0.31 -1.57
CA GLU A 161 -34.23 1.04 -0.80
C GLU A 161 -32.87 1.12 -1.55
N ALA A 162 -32.48 0.05 -2.23
CA ALA A 162 -31.29 0.02 -3.07
C ALA A 162 -31.43 0.95 -4.30
N ALA A 163 -32.62 1.02 -4.91
CA ALA A 163 -32.90 1.93 -6.01
C ALA A 163 -32.82 3.41 -5.57
N ARG A 164 -33.37 3.76 -4.40
CA ARG A 164 -33.28 5.12 -3.85
C ARG A 164 -31.83 5.53 -3.55
N LYS A 165 -31.00 4.60 -3.08
CA LYS A 165 -29.57 4.84 -2.82
C LYS A 165 -28.76 5.04 -4.11
N LYS A 166 -29.04 4.27 -5.16
CA LYS A 166 -28.42 4.43 -6.49
C LYS A 166 -28.79 5.76 -7.15
N VAL A 167 -30.08 6.12 -7.14
CA VAL A 167 -30.58 7.40 -7.67
C VAL A 167 -29.98 8.60 -6.90
N LYS A 168 -29.82 8.49 -5.57
CA LYS A 168 -29.19 9.54 -4.76
C LYS A 168 -27.69 9.70 -5.05
N ASN A 169 -26.99 8.61 -5.35
CA ASN A 169 -25.57 8.65 -5.68
C ASN A 169 -25.34 9.22 -7.09
N GLU A 170 -26.15 8.80 -8.05
CA GLU A 170 -26.13 9.31 -9.44
C GLU A 170 -26.42 10.82 -9.48
N LYS A 171 -27.45 11.27 -8.75
CA LYS A 171 -27.78 12.70 -8.64
C LYS A 171 -26.68 13.51 -7.94
N ARG A 172 -25.93 12.94 -6.99
CA ARG A 172 -24.77 13.60 -6.38
C ARG A 172 -23.58 13.71 -7.33
N VAL A 173 -23.37 12.71 -8.18
CA VAL A 173 -22.28 12.71 -9.17
C VAL A 173 -22.56 13.75 -10.25
N GLU A 174 -23.80 13.85 -10.72
CA GLU A 174 -24.17 14.84 -11.73
C GLU A 174 -24.07 16.29 -11.21
N VAL A 175 -24.53 16.56 -9.99
CA VAL A 175 -24.38 17.90 -9.37
C VAL A 175 -22.90 18.27 -9.20
N ARG A 176 -22.04 17.29 -8.87
CA ARG A 176 -20.59 17.51 -8.77
C ARG A 176 -19.95 17.76 -10.13
N ALA A 177 -20.39 17.06 -11.17
CA ALA A 177 -19.94 17.25 -12.55
C ALA A 177 -20.35 18.63 -13.09
N GLN A 178 -21.59 19.07 -12.86
CA GLN A 178 -22.05 20.41 -13.22
C GLN A 178 -21.25 21.50 -12.51
N LYS A 179 -21.00 21.34 -11.20
CA LYS A 179 -20.17 22.28 -10.45
C LYS A 179 -18.72 22.30 -10.97
N ALA A 180 -18.16 21.16 -11.36
CA ALA A 180 -16.82 21.09 -11.94
C ALA A 180 -16.74 21.76 -13.32
N ALA A 181 -17.75 21.58 -14.17
CA ALA A 181 -17.85 22.22 -15.47
C ALA A 181 -17.96 23.75 -15.34
N GLU A 182 -18.73 24.25 -14.37
CA GLU A 182 -18.85 25.69 -14.09
C GLU A 182 -17.50 26.29 -13.62
N GLN A 183 -16.73 25.56 -12.79
CA GLN A 183 -15.39 25.99 -12.39
C GLN A 183 -14.41 26.01 -13.58
N ASN A 184 -14.45 25.00 -14.44
CA ASN A 184 -13.62 24.98 -15.65
C ASN A 184 -13.97 26.13 -16.61
N GLY A 185 -15.26 26.46 -16.73
CA GLY A 185 -15.72 27.64 -17.46
C GLY A 185 -15.18 28.96 -16.89
N LYS A 186 -15.19 29.11 -15.56
CA LYS A 186 -14.61 30.28 -14.87
C LYS A 186 -13.09 30.38 -15.06
N GLN A 187 -12.38 29.25 -15.01
CA GLN A 187 -10.95 29.19 -15.31
C GLN A 187 -10.65 29.57 -16.76
N ALA A 188 -11.39 29.03 -17.72
CA ALA A 188 -11.25 29.37 -19.13
C ALA A 188 -11.55 30.87 -19.39
N ALA A 189 -12.55 31.45 -18.72
CA ALA A 189 -12.83 32.88 -18.79
C ALA A 189 -11.69 33.73 -18.20
N TRP A 190 -11.12 33.32 -17.06
CA TRP A 190 -9.94 33.96 -16.47
C TRP A 190 -8.71 33.89 -17.38
N GLN A 191 -8.45 32.74 -18.00
CA GLN A 191 -7.35 32.58 -18.95
C GLN A 191 -7.53 33.46 -20.20
N LYS A 192 -8.77 33.58 -20.71
CA LYS A 192 -9.09 34.51 -21.81
C LYS A 192 -8.91 35.98 -21.42
N PHE A 193 -9.25 36.33 -20.17
CA PHE A 193 -9.00 37.68 -19.63
C PHE A 193 -7.50 37.96 -19.50
N ALA A 194 -6.72 37.01 -18.97
CA ALA A 194 -5.27 37.13 -18.84
C ALA A 194 -4.57 37.36 -20.19
N LYS A 195 -4.87 36.52 -21.19
CA LYS A 195 -4.34 36.66 -22.57
C LYS A 195 -4.73 37.98 -23.24
N LYS A 196 -5.92 38.52 -22.93
CA LYS A 196 -6.37 39.82 -23.43
C LYS A 196 -5.62 40.98 -22.76
N GLY A 197 -5.24 40.83 -21.50
CA GLY A 197 -4.35 41.76 -20.78
C GLY A 197 -2.96 41.86 -21.43
N GLU A 198 -2.35 40.70 -21.75
CA GLU A 198 -1.05 40.64 -22.45
C GLU A 198 -1.10 41.34 -23.81
N LYS A 199 -2.15 41.12 -24.61
CA LYS A 199 -2.30 41.75 -25.93
C LYS A 199 -2.53 43.28 -25.87
N LYS A 200 -3.02 43.80 -24.75
CA LYS A 200 -3.19 45.25 -24.51
C LYS A 200 -2.03 45.89 -23.74
N GLY A 201 -0.95 45.12 -23.46
CA GLY A 201 0.23 45.62 -22.74
C GLY A 201 0.01 45.86 -21.23
N VAL A 202 -1.13 45.44 -20.67
CA VAL A 202 -1.42 45.54 -19.24
C VAL A 202 -0.93 44.25 -18.59
N VAL A 203 0.26 44.30 -17.99
CA VAL A 203 0.88 43.16 -17.31
C VAL A 203 0.13 42.90 -15.99
N ILE A 204 -0.52 41.74 -15.87
CA ILE A 204 -1.20 41.31 -14.64
C ILE A 204 -0.14 40.74 -13.69
N ALA A 205 0.00 41.38 -12.52
CA ALA A 205 0.97 41.00 -11.49
C ALA A 205 0.79 39.52 -11.07
N GLY A 206 1.88 38.74 -11.16
CA GLY A 206 1.95 37.35 -10.71
C GLY A 206 2.03 36.29 -11.82
N LEU A 207 1.70 36.59 -13.08
CA LEU A 207 1.68 35.58 -14.14
C LEU A 207 2.98 35.47 -14.96
N GLN A 208 3.76 36.55 -15.06
CA GLN A 208 5.02 36.59 -15.85
C GLN A 208 6.30 36.68 -15.00
N GLY A 209 6.23 36.37 -13.70
CA GLY A 209 7.42 36.25 -12.83
C GLY A 209 8.21 37.54 -12.56
N LYS A 210 7.88 38.66 -13.21
CA LYS A 210 8.48 39.97 -12.97
C LYS A 210 7.79 40.57 -11.76
N SER A 211 8.45 40.47 -10.61
CA SER A 211 7.94 41.01 -9.36
C SER A 211 7.72 42.51 -9.51
N ILE A 212 6.57 43.01 -9.05
CA ILE A 212 6.27 44.45 -8.92
C ILE A 212 7.25 45.19 -7.97
N PHE A 213 8.13 44.45 -7.29
CA PHE A 213 9.24 44.96 -6.48
C PHE A 213 10.61 44.70 -7.11
N GLN A 214 10.68 44.19 -8.34
CA GLN A 214 11.94 44.00 -9.04
C GLN A 214 12.45 45.36 -9.51
N SER A 215 13.57 45.80 -8.93
CA SER A 215 14.21 47.07 -9.26
C SER A 215 14.53 47.13 -10.76
N PRO A 216 14.20 48.24 -11.46
CA PRO A 216 14.65 48.46 -12.83
C PRO A 216 16.19 48.50 -12.88
N ASP A 217 16.79 47.97 -13.95
CA ASP A 217 18.24 47.89 -14.17
C ASP A 217 18.85 49.26 -14.56
N ASN A 218 18.49 50.31 -13.82
CA ASN A 218 19.01 51.65 -13.97
C ASN A 218 19.55 52.12 -12.61
N ALA A 219 20.78 52.65 -12.60
CA ALA A 219 21.62 52.85 -11.41
C ALA A 219 21.04 53.79 -10.32
N HIS A 220 19.85 54.39 -10.54
CA HIS A 220 19.15 55.24 -9.60
C HIS A 220 17.67 54.87 -9.37
N GLY A 221 17.21 53.66 -9.76
CA GLY A 221 15.82 53.23 -9.57
C GLY A 221 15.46 52.88 -8.12
N ARG A 222 14.81 53.78 -7.38
CA ARG A 222 14.20 53.48 -6.07
C ARG A 222 12.77 52.95 -6.23
N VAL A 223 12.45 51.84 -5.57
CA VAL A 223 11.09 51.31 -5.41
C VAL A 223 10.79 51.20 -3.92
N GLY A 224 9.77 51.91 -3.42
CA GLY A 224 9.38 51.82 -2.01
C GLY A 224 8.74 53.08 -1.44
N VAL A 225 7.51 53.40 -1.87
CA VAL A 225 6.56 54.13 -1.01
C VAL A 225 5.20 53.46 -1.17
N THR A 226 4.94 52.43 -0.36
CA THR A 226 3.58 52.01 -0.01
C THR A 226 3.35 52.41 1.43
N GLY A 227 2.88 53.64 1.63
CA GLY A 227 2.37 54.13 2.90
C GLY A 227 1.08 53.41 3.28
N SER A 228 1.20 52.33 4.04
CA SER A 228 0.28 51.87 5.10
C SER A 228 0.73 50.47 5.52
N GLY A 229 1.70 50.43 6.44
CA GLY A 229 2.34 49.21 6.95
C GLY A 229 1.45 48.36 7.86
N LYS A 230 0.24 48.03 7.43
CA LYS A 230 -0.49 46.89 7.98
C LYS A 230 -0.35 45.74 6.97
N GLY A 231 0.71 44.96 7.13
CA GLY A 231 0.94 43.76 6.32
C GLY A 231 -0.22 42.76 6.50
N MET A 232 -0.47 42.00 5.43
CA MET A 232 -1.46 40.92 5.38
C MET A 232 -1.26 39.97 6.56
N SER A 233 -2.28 39.82 7.42
CA SER A 233 -2.25 38.88 8.53
C SER A 233 -2.14 37.45 7.99
N ASP A 234 -1.10 36.72 8.41
CA ASP A 234 -0.93 35.31 8.06
C ASP A 234 -2.15 34.49 8.51
N GLY A 235 -2.65 33.65 7.60
CA GLY A 235 -3.88 32.90 7.80
C GLY A 235 -3.76 31.99 9.01
N VAL A 236 -4.64 32.18 10.00
CA VAL A 236 -4.74 31.32 11.19
C VAL A 236 -4.93 29.87 10.73
N GLN A 237 -3.90 29.05 10.95
CA GLN A 237 -3.93 27.62 10.71
C GLN A 237 -5.05 27.02 11.58
N ARG A 238 -6.04 26.37 10.95
CA ARG A 238 -7.14 25.71 11.66
C ARG A 238 -6.59 24.60 12.57
N ILE A 239 -6.58 24.86 13.88
CA ILE A 239 -6.22 23.86 14.89
C ILE A 239 -7.41 22.89 15.01
N LYS A 240 -7.14 21.58 14.94
CA LYS A 240 -8.12 20.53 15.19
C LYS A 240 -8.45 20.51 16.69
N HIS A 241 -9.72 20.69 17.04
CA HIS A 241 -10.18 20.60 18.43
C HIS A 241 -9.92 19.19 19.00
N LYS A 242 -9.14 19.12 20.07
CA LYS A 242 -9.00 17.92 20.90
C LYS A 242 -10.04 18.01 22.02
N PHE A 243 -11.04 17.14 22.00
CA PHE A 243 -11.94 16.95 23.13
C PHE A 243 -11.27 16.01 24.13
N THR A 244 -11.00 16.51 25.34
CA THR A 244 -10.75 15.64 26.50
C THR A 244 -12.09 15.31 27.15
N PRO A 245 -12.36 14.04 27.50
CA PRO A 245 -13.56 13.68 28.25
C PRO A 245 -13.44 14.20 29.68
N THR A 246 -14.38 15.02 30.10
CA THR A 246 -14.54 15.43 31.51
C THR A 246 -15.12 14.26 32.29
N SER A 247 -14.49 13.90 33.41
CA SER A 247 -15.00 12.92 34.40
C SER A 247 -16.23 13.42 35.13
#